data_AF-A0A5N6A5Q2-F1
#
_entry.id   AF-A0A5N6A5Q2-F1
#
_cell.length_a   1.000
_cell.length_b   1.000
_cell.length_c   1.000
_cell.angle_alpha   90.00
_cell.angle_beta   90.00
_cell.angle_gamma   90.00
#
_symmetry.space_group_name_H-M   'P 1'
#
loop_
_entity.id
_entity.type
_entity.pdbx_description
1 polymer ?
#
loop_
_entity_poly.entity_id
_entity_poly.type
_entity_poly.pdbx_seq_one_letter_code
_entity_poly.pdbx_strand_id
1 'polypeptide(L)'
;MACGTHATDEDRAVAAAHQRGWREGYEQGRESGASSAKLRIEWLERRVDELEQRLDDATRIHEIDGDQVVDVGGYAYRWRGVEPLQVGDRVLLPENYVSRMKHGPGPFQGVVTNLGTTYRGHLATIIRKVMADS
;
A
#
# COMPACT_ATOMS: atom_id res chain seq x y z
N MET A 1 27.06 -55.09 24.56
CA MET A 1 25.83 -54.31 24.31
C MET A 1 24.73 -54.91 25.18
N ALA A 2 24.43 -54.28 26.32
CA ALA A 2 23.26 -54.61 27.13
C ALA A 2 22.25 -53.48 26.93
N CYS A 3 21.17 -53.77 26.22
CA CYS A 3 20.08 -52.85 25.92
C CYS A 3 18.83 -53.39 26.62
N GLY A 4 18.26 -52.60 27.55
CA GLY A 4 17.08 -52.94 28.36
C GLY A 4 17.43 -53.80 29.59
N THR A 5 16.84 -53.66 30.78
CA THR A 5 15.60 -52.98 31.17
C THR A 5 15.55 -52.95 32.70
N HIS A 6 15.82 -51.82 33.37
CA HIS A 6 15.39 -51.57 34.75
C HIS A 6 15.14 -50.08 34.93
N ALA A 7 14.27 -49.51 34.09
CA ALA A 7 13.60 -48.27 34.46
C ALA A 7 12.44 -48.68 35.36
N THR A 8 12.46 -48.23 36.60
CA THR A 8 11.30 -48.35 37.49
C THR A 8 10.12 -47.58 36.89
N ASP A 9 8.91 -47.87 37.35
CA ASP A 9 7.75 -47.11 36.88
C ASP A 9 7.87 -45.62 37.22
N GLU A 10 8.59 -45.30 38.30
CA GLU A 10 8.97 -43.94 38.68
C GLU A 10 9.94 -43.32 37.65
N ASP A 11 10.97 -44.03 37.22
CA ASP A 11 11.89 -43.54 36.18
C ASP A 11 11.17 -43.29 34.85
N ARG A 12 10.22 -44.17 34.49
CA ARG A 12 9.40 -43.99 33.29
C ARG A 12 8.45 -42.81 33.43
N ALA A 13 7.89 -42.58 34.62
CA ALA A 13 7.02 -41.44 34.90
C ALA A 13 7.80 -40.11 34.85
N VAL A 14 9.01 -40.06 35.40
CA VAL A 14 9.89 -38.89 35.37
C VAL A 14 10.32 -38.56 33.94
N ALA A 15 10.75 -39.56 33.16
CA ALA A 15 11.11 -39.36 31.75
C ALA A 15 9.93 -38.85 30.91
N ALA A 16 8.72 -39.38 31.15
CA ALA A 16 7.51 -38.92 30.46
C ALA A 16 7.12 -37.50 30.86
N ALA A 17 7.23 -37.14 32.15
CA ALA A 17 6.97 -35.78 32.62
C ALA A 17 7.97 -34.77 32.04
N HIS A 18 9.26 -35.12 32.01
CA HIS A 18 10.30 -34.29 31.40
C HIS A 18 10.07 -34.09 29.90
N GLN A 19 9.72 -35.15 29.16
CA GLN A 19 9.40 -35.03 27.74
C GLN A 19 8.16 -34.18 27.46
N ARG A 20 7.13 -34.25 28.31
CA ARG A 20 5.94 -33.40 28.20
C ARG A 20 6.31 -31.93 28.45
N GLY A 21 6.97 -31.65 29.57
CA GLY A 21 7.40 -30.28 29.90
C GLY A 21 8.32 -29.67 28.83
N TRP A 22 9.21 -30.46 28.23
CA TRP A 22 10.06 -30.01 27.13
C TRP A 22 9.25 -29.66 25.86
N ARG A 23 8.29 -30.49 25.46
CA ARG A 23 7.42 -30.22 24.30
C ARG A 23 6.53 -29.00 24.55
N GLU A 24 5.90 -28.93 25.71
CA GLU A 24 5.03 -27.82 26.11
C GLU A 24 5.81 -26.50 26.15
N GLY A 25 7.02 -26.48 26.73
CA GLY A 25 7.87 -25.29 26.73
C GLY A 25 8.35 -24.88 25.34
N TYR A 26 8.68 -25.84 24.47
CA TYR A 26 9.07 -25.57 23.08
C TYR A 26 7.89 -25.01 22.26
N GLU A 27 6.69 -25.57 22.42
CA GLU A 27 5.49 -25.16 21.72
C GLU A 27 5.03 -23.77 22.17
N GLN A 28 5.01 -23.50 23.48
CA GLN A 28 4.76 -22.16 24.04
C GLN A 28 5.79 -21.13 23.58
N GLY A 29 7.07 -21.49 23.54
CA GLY A 29 8.13 -20.61 23.04
C GLY A 29 7.96 -20.28 21.56
N ARG A 30 7.55 -21.27 20.75
CA ARG A 30 7.26 -21.09 19.32
C ARG A 30 6.03 -20.22 19.08
N GLU A 31 4.94 -20.46 19.81
CA GLU A 31 3.71 -19.67 19.72
C GLU A 31 3.91 -18.23 20.21
N SER A 32 4.64 -18.03 21.30
CA SER A 32 4.99 -16.71 21.82
C SER A 32 5.92 -15.94 20.87
N GLY A 33 6.91 -16.63 20.30
CA GLY A 33 7.81 -16.06 19.28
C GLY A 33 7.07 -15.68 18.00
N ALA A 34 6.19 -16.56 17.50
CA ALA A 34 5.36 -16.30 16.32
C ALA A 34 4.38 -15.14 16.55
N SER A 35 3.73 -15.09 17.72
CA SER A 35 2.82 -14.00 18.08
C SER A 35 3.54 -12.67 18.22
N SER A 36 4.73 -12.66 18.85
CA SER A 36 5.56 -11.46 18.97
C SER A 36 6.07 -10.97 17.61
N ALA A 37 6.47 -11.89 16.71
CA ALA A 37 6.86 -11.56 15.35
C ALA A 37 5.69 -10.97 14.56
N LYS A 38 4.49 -11.56 14.67
CA LYS A 38 3.28 -11.06 14.01
C LYS A 38 2.94 -9.63 14.45
N LEU A 39 2.89 -9.38 15.76
CA LEU A 39 2.64 -8.03 16.29
C LEU A 39 3.70 -7.03 15.83
N ARG A 40 4.96 -7.46 15.71
CA ARG A 40 6.03 -6.62 15.21
C ARG A 40 5.86 -6.29 13.73
N ILE A 41 5.43 -7.25 12.91
CA ILE A 41 5.12 -7.04 11.49
C ILE A 41 3.96 -6.05 11.35
N GLU A 42 2.85 -6.29 12.03
CA GLU A 42 1.68 -5.40 11.98
C GLU A 42 2.04 -3.95 12.39
N TRP A 43 2.88 -3.81 13.42
CA TRP A 43 3.39 -2.49 13.82
C TRP A 43 4.28 -1.84 12.76
N LEU A 44 5.16 -2.63 12.12
CA LEU A 44 6.05 -2.14 11.06
C LEU A 44 5.25 -1.72 9.83
N GLU A 45 4.26 -2.50 9.41
CA GLU A 45 3.35 -2.19 8.30
C GLU A 45 2.64 -0.86 8.56
N ARG A 46 1.99 -0.72 9.72
CA ARG A 46 1.37 0.56 10.11
C ARG A 46 2.36 1.71 10.12
N ARG A 47 3.60 1.48 10.54
CA ARG A 47 4.63 2.51 10.59
C ARG A 47 5.09 2.92 9.19
N VAL A 48 5.16 1.99 8.25
CA VAL A 48 5.45 2.29 6.83
C VAL A 48 4.33 3.16 6.27
N ASP A 49 3.06 2.78 6.46
CA ASP A 49 1.90 3.55 5.98
C ASP A 49 1.91 4.99 6.52
N GLU A 50 2.19 5.16 7.82
CA GLU A 50 2.31 6.49 8.45
C GLU A 50 3.44 7.33 7.85
N LEU A 51 4.58 6.72 7.52
CA LEU A 51 5.73 7.42 6.95
C LEU A 51 5.50 7.78 5.48
N GLU A 52 4.87 6.88 4.72
CA GLU A 52 4.47 7.15 3.34
C GLU A 52 3.48 8.31 3.27
N GLN A 53 2.46 8.33 4.14
CA GLN A 53 1.53 9.45 4.21
C GLN A 53 2.23 10.76 4.55
N ARG A 54 3.14 10.76 5.54
CA ARG A 54 3.89 11.97 5.91
C ARG A 54 4.79 12.46 4.79
N LEU A 55 5.40 11.55 4.04
CA LEU A 55 6.23 11.90 2.89
C LEU A 55 5.38 12.50 1.78
N ASP A 56 4.22 11.91 1.51
CA ASP A 56 3.25 12.41 0.55
C ASP A 56 2.79 13.83 0.92
N ASP A 57 2.30 14.04 2.14
CA ASP A 57 1.86 15.35 2.65
C ASP A 57 2.96 16.41 2.54
N ALA A 58 4.21 16.03 2.81
CA ALA A 58 5.35 16.96 2.77
C ALA A 58 5.83 17.30 1.36
N THR A 59 5.54 16.45 0.37
CA THR A 59 6.13 16.57 -0.97
C THR A 59 5.11 16.75 -2.09
N ARG A 60 3.82 16.62 -1.79
CA ARG A 60 2.74 16.79 -2.75
C ARG A 60 2.66 18.23 -3.25
N ILE A 61 2.68 18.36 -4.56
CA ILE A 61 2.59 19.63 -5.28
C ILE A 61 1.15 19.77 -5.75
N HIS A 62 0.48 20.84 -5.32
CA HIS A 62 -0.91 21.13 -5.69
C HIS A 62 -1.04 22.15 -6.83
N GLU A 63 0.03 22.90 -7.12
CA GLU A 63 0.02 23.97 -8.11
C GLU A 63 1.40 24.10 -8.78
N ILE A 64 1.41 24.37 -10.09
CA ILE A 64 2.62 24.67 -10.87
C ILE A 64 2.30 25.86 -11.80
N ASP A 65 3.03 26.96 -11.65
CA ASP A 65 2.85 28.22 -12.40
C ASP A 65 1.40 28.76 -12.41
N GLY A 66 0.64 28.63 -11.31
CA GLY A 66 -0.77 29.03 -11.27
C GLY A 66 -1.74 27.97 -11.79
N ASP A 67 -1.25 26.87 -12.36
CA ASP A 67 -2.09 25.77 -12.81
C ASP A 67 -2.29 24.77 -11.66
N GLN A 68 -3.54 24.41 -11.39
CA GLN A 68 -3.84 23.36 -10.43
C GLN A 68 -3.27 22.03 -10.93
N VAL A 69 -2.67 21.26 -10.04
CA VAL A 69 -2.21 19.89 -10.31
C VAL A 69 -3.24 18.90 -9.81
N VAL A 70 -3.58 17.93 -10.66
CA VAL A 70 -4.54 16.87 -10.34
C VAL A 70 -4.03 15.53 -10.84
N ASP A 71 -4.49 14.47 -10.19
CA ASP A 71 -4.29 13.08 -10.62
C ASP A 71 -5.56 12.58 -11.32
N VAL A 72 -5.39 12.00 -12.50
CA VAL A 72 -6.46 11.39 -13.28
C VAL A 72 -6.07 9.95 -13.62
N GLY A 73 -6.64 9.01 -12.86
CA GLY A 73 -6.39 7.58 -13.05
C GLY A 73 -4.94 7.16 -12.79
N GLY A 74 -4.27 7.79 -11.82
CA GLY A 74 -2.88 7.50 -11.44
C GLY A 74 -1.82 8.27 -12.23
N TYR A 75 -2.24 9.22 -13.07
CA TYR A 75 -1.34 10.07 -13.85
C TYR A 75 -1.60 11.53 -13.53
N ALA A 76 -0.53 12.30 -13.33
CA ALA A 76 -0.61 13.70 -12.97
C ALA A 76 -0.76 14.62 -14.21
N TYR A 77 -1.61 15.63 -14.09
CA TYR A 77 -1.86 16.63 -15.12
C TYR A 77 -1.99 18.04 -14.51
N ARG A 78 -1.80 19.05 -15.36
CA ARG A 78 -2.07 20.46 -15.07
C ARG A 78 -3.45 20.85 -15.53
N TRP A 79 -4.11 21.70 -14.76
CA TRP A 79 -5.39 22.31 -15.08
C TRP A 79 -5.28 23.83 -15.08
N ARG A 80 -5.64 24.43 -16.21
CA ARG A 80 -5.57 25.88 -16.48
C ARG A 80 -6.93 26.57 -16.42
N GLY A 81 -8.00 25.83 -16.14
CA GLY A 81 -9.34 26.41 -16.12
C GLY A 81 -9.54 27.32 -14.92
N VAL A 82 -10.45 28.28 -15.08
CA VAL A 82 -10.78 29.26 -14.05
C VAL A 82 -11.37 28.60 -12.80
N GLU A 83 -12.24 27.61 -12.99
CA GLU A 83 -12.81 26.84 -11.88
C GLU A 83 -11.89 25.67 -11.51
N PRO A 84 -11.43 25.57 -10.25
CA PRO A 84 -10.65 24.43 -9.78
C PRO A 84 -11.42 23.11 -9.95
N LEU A 85 -10.73 22.07 -10.41
CA LEU A 85 -11.27 20.73 -10.48
C LEU A 85 -11.38 20.10 -9.09
N GLN A 86 -12.40 19.26 -8.94
CA GLN A 86 -12.64 18.43 -7.77
C GLN A 86 -12.49 16.95 -8.09
N VAL A 87 -12.25 16.13 -7.07
CA VAL A 87 -12.30 14.67 -7.21
C VAL A 87 -13.68 14.25 -7.71
N GLY A 88 -13.72 13.40 -8.73
CA GLY A 88 -14.93 12.98 -9.42
C GLY A 88 -15.27 13.78 -10.68
N ASP A 89 -14.63 14.94 -10.91
CA ASP A 89 -14.84 15.70 -12.15
C ASP A 89 -14.37 14.91 -13.37
N ARG A 90 -15.17 14.95 -14.43
CA ARG A 90 -14.83 14.38 -15.74
C ARG A 90 -14.04 15.39 -16.56
N VAL A 91 -12.95 14.95 -17.15
CA VAL A 91 -12.05 15.80 -17.93
C VAL A 91 -11.66 15.13 -19.25
N LEU A 92 -11.40 15.93 -20.27
CA LEU A 92 -10.82 15.51 -21.53
C LEU A 92 -9.31 15.69 -21.46
N LEU A 93 -8.58 14.59 -21.60
CA LEU A 93 -7.13 14.53 -21.51
C LEU A 93 -6.49 14.51 -22.91
N PRO A 94 -5.29 15.09 -23.05
CA PRO A 94 -4.52 14.95 -24.27
C PRO A 94 -4.08 13.50 -24.47
N GLU A 95 -3.81 13.14 -25.72
CA GLU A 95 -3.22 11.85 -26.05
C GLU A 95 -1.79 11.75 -25.48
N ASN A 96 -1.46 10.60 -24.90
CA ASN A 96 -0.09 10.19 -24.61
C ASN A 96 0.14 8.75 -25.11
N TYR A 97 1.39 8.27 -25.01
CA TYR A 97 1.75 6.92 -25.49
C TYR A 97 0.89 5.80 -24.88
N VAL A 98 0.67 5.86 -23.56
CA VAL A 98 -0.13 4.86 -22.83
C VAL A 98 -1.61 4.97 -23.20
N SER A 99 -2.14 6.18 -23.31
CA SER A 99 -3.54 6.39 -23.66
C SER A 99 -3.83 5.96 -25.10
N ARG A 100 -2.90 6.19 -26.04
CA ARG A 100 -3.03 5.70 -27.42
C ARG A 100 -3.18 4.18 -27.45
N MET A 101 -2.38 3.47 -26.66
CA MET A 101 -2.45 2.02 -26.56
C MET A 101 -3.76 1.54 -25.91
N LYS A 102 -4.27 2.25 -24.91
CA LYS A 102 -5.44 1.85 -24.11
C LYS A 102 -6.79 2.27 -24.72
N HIS A 103 -6.85 3.45 -25.31
CA HIS A 103 -8.09 4.13 -25.74
C HIS A 103 -8.15 4.39 -27.24
N GLY A 104 -7.09 4.06 -27.98
CA GLY A 104 -6.93 4.43 -29.37
C GLY A 104 -6.38 5.86 -29.55
N PRO A 105 -6.13 6.28 -30.79
CA PRO A 105 -5.62 7.61 -31.08
C PRO A 105 -6.64 8.70 -30.71
N GLY A 106 -6.12 9.82 -30.22
CA GLY A 106 -6.87 11.03 -29.88
C GLY A 106 -7.02 11.30 -28.38
N PRO A 107 -7.66 12.44 -28.05
CA PRO A 107 -8.04 12.77 -26.69
C PRO A 107 -8.99 11.73 -26.09
N PHE A 108 -8.90 11.54 -24.77
CA PHE A 108 -9.74 10.58 -24.06
C PHE A 108 -10.31 11.17 -22.77
N GLN A 109 -11.45 10.64 -22.32
CA GLN A 109 -12.06 11.09 -21.07
C GLN A 109 -11.45 10.36 -19.87
N GLY A 110 -11.23 11.10 -18.79
CA GLY A 110 -10.80 10.58 -17.49
C GLY A 110 -11.59 11.23 -16.35
N VAL A 111 -11.42 10.68 -15.14
CA VAL A 111 -12.04 11.19 -13.91
C VAL A 111 -10.93 11.59 -12.95
N VAL A 112 -11.01 12.80 -12.40
CA VAL A 112 -10.08 13.26 -11.37
C VAL A 112 -10.19 12.35 -10.16
N THR A 113 -9.10 11.67 -9.82
CA THR A 113 -9.03 10.70 -8.73
C THR A 113 -8.43 11.30 -7.47
N ASN A 114 -7.45 12.20 -7.60
CA ASN A 114 -6.85 12.93 -6.47
C ASN A 114 -6.45 14.35 -6.85
N LEU A 115 -6.17 15.17 -5.85
CA LEU A 115 -5.59 16.50 -6.02
C LEU A 115 -4.08 16.47 -5.71
N GLY A 116 -3.32 17.25 -6.48
CA GLY A 116 -1.87 17.30 -6.41
C GLY A 116 -1.17 16.00 -6.84
N THR A 117 0.16 16.05 -6.82
CA THR A 117 1.02 14.90 -7.14
C THR A 117 2.36 15.00 -6.43
N THR A 118 3.00 13.87 -6.18
CA THR A 118 4.42 13.81 -5.76
C THR A 118 5.37 13.70 -6.96
N TYR A 119 4.84 13.51 -8.18
CA TYR A 119 5.63 13.43 -9.41
C TYR A 119 6.20 14.80 -9.81
N ARG A 120 7.52 14.84 -10.06
CA ARG A 120 8.26 16.09 -10.34
C ARG A 120 8.63 16.29 -11.82
N GLY A 121 8.19 15.40 -12.70
CA GLY A 121 8.46 15.51 -14.14
C GLY A 121 7.50 16.46 -14.84
N HIS A 122 7.61 16.54 -16.17
CA HIS A 122 6.73 17.39 -16.96
C HIS A 122 5.30 16.84 -16.97
N LEU A 123 4.37 17.69 -16.55
CA LEU A 123 2.94 17.39 -16.58
C LEU A 123 2.29 17.89 -17.87
N ALA A 124 1.50 17.02 -18.52
CA ALA A 124 0.64 17.41 -19.62
C ALA A 124 -0.55 18.26 -19.11
N THR A 125 -1.14 19.08 -19.97
CA THR A 125 -2.26 19.94 -19.61
C THR A 125 -3.59 19.31 -20.02
N ILE A 126 -4.56 19.27 -19.09
CA ILE A 126 -5.95 18.88 -19.36
C ILE A 126 -6.55 19.82 -20.40
N ILE A 127 -7.25 19.26 -21.39
CA ILE A 127 -7.81 20.04 -22.50
C ILE A 127 -9.05 20.81 -22.03
N ARG A 128 -9.99 20.14 -21.35
CA ARG A 128 -11.22 20.76 -20.82
C ARG A 128 -11.88 19.89 -19.75
N LYS A 129 -12.68 20.52 -18.89
CA LYS A 129 -13.69 19.83 -18.08
C LYS A 129 -14.84 19.41 -18.99
N VAL A 130 -15.33 18.18 -18.80
CA VAL A 130 -16.49 17.64 -19.50
C VAL A 130 -17.69 17.87 -18.60
N MET A 131 -18.69 18.60 -19.10
CA MET A 131 -19.96 18.78 -18.38
C MET A 131 -20.64 17.41 -18.24
N ALA A 132 -21.27 17.15 -17.10
CA ALA A 132 -22.17 16.00 -17.00
C ALA A 132 -23.35 16.25 -17.94
N ASP A 133 -23.68 15.27 -18.80
CA ASP A 133 -24.94 15.30 -19.55
C ASP A 133 -26.08 15.24 -18.51
N SER A 134 -26.85 16.34 -18.42
CA SER A 134 -28.05 16.46 -17.58
C SER A 134 -29.22 15.65 -18.10
#